data_AF-A0A0C2W2C8-F1
#
_entry.id   AF-A0A0C2W2C8-F1
#
_cell.length_a   1.000
_cell.length_b   1.000
_cell.length_c   1.000
_cell.angle_alpha   90.00
_cell.angle_beta   90.00
_cell.angle_gamma   90.00
#
_symmetry.space_group_name_H-M   'P 1'
#
loop_
_entity.id
_entity.type
_entity.pdbx_description
1 polymer ?
#
loop_
_entity_poly.entity_id
_entity_poly.type
_entity_poly.pdbx_seq_one_letter_code
_entity_poly.pdbx_strand_id
1 'polypeptide(L)'
;MAITSGVLIIIAWLLMHEGYTTASAGMYITAYFTGGYFKAVEGISNTIKNRDLNVELLMIIAALGAAWIGYWTEGAILIFIFALSGALETYTLNKSKSEISSLLDLQPEEAWKLIDGQEVKVSASSLMPGDIISIKPGERIPADGLITKGQTSVDEAAFTGESMPVVKSKASEIFAGTVNLTGAVQAEVTKKNHETMFQKIIELVQSAQSEKSPSQLFIERFEGRYVKSVLGFTVIMMFLPYYFFGWSWEETFYRAMVLLVVASPCALVASIMPASLSAISNGAKKGILFKGGVHLENLNQIKAIAFDKTGTLTEGKPKVTNWFIRQDLDQTVVLQATAAIEQQSNHPLAQAVVTFAKEKHIPDSLKMDLVEDVTGFGLRAIRDNEVWSIGKPDWFDRNMIAQDMLEQIEQLSKEGKTVVLIEKSIEVIGLIALKDQVRQETIDAVKYLKSAGIYTVMLTGDSKGTAAVIQKETGVDTFKAECLPGVKVNEMKKLKEKYGSVAMVGDGINDAPALATATVGVAMGAGSDIALETADIVLVKNDLKKIAEAIRLSKKMNRIVKQNIVFSIAVIALLITSNFFQALDLPLGVIGHEGSTVLVILNGLRLLKA
;
A
#
# COMPACT_ATOMS: atom_id res chain seq x y z
N MET A 1 30.72 14.88 -13.32
CA MET A 1 30.48 15.56 -14.61
C MET A 1 29.90 16.97 -14.42
N ALA A 2 28.80 17.17 -13.68
CA ALA A 2 28.32 18.53 -13.39
C ALA A 2 29.37 19.39 -12.66
N ILE A 3 29.97 18.87 -11.58
CA ILE A 3 31.04 19.58 -10.83
C ILE A 3 32.24 19.90 -11.72
N THR A 4 32.68 18.96 -12.57
CA THR A 4 33.79 19.17 -13.49
C THR A 4 33.47 20.24 -14.54
N SER A 5 32.24 20.28 -15.06
CA SER A 5 31.78 21.34 -15.96
C SER A 5 31.80 22.71 -15.27
N GLY A 6 31.32 22.79 -14.01
CA GLY A 6 31.38 24.03 -13.22
C GLY A 6 32.80 24.54 -13.01
N VAL A 7 33.75 23.66 -12.69
CA VAL A 7 35.18 24.02 -12.56
C VAL A 7 35.73 24.55 -13.89
N LEU A 8 35.41 23.90 -15.01
CA LEU A 8 35.86 24.34 -16.34
C LEU A 8 35.29 25.71 -16.72
N ILE A 9 34.05 26.03 -16.34
CA ILE A 9 33.45 27.36 -16.55
C ILE A 9 34.21 28.45 -15.79
N ILE A 10 34.58 28.18 -14.54
CA ILE A 10 35.35 29.13 -13.71
C ILE A 10 36.73 29.37 -14.35
N ILE A 11 37.41 28.30 -14.78
CA ILE A 11 38.72 28.40 -15.46
C ILE A 11 38.58 29.18 -16.77
N ALA A 12 37.55 28.89 -17.57
CA ALA A 12 37.29 29.59 -18.83
C ALA A 12 37.06 31.10 -18.60
N TRP A 13 36.30 31.45 -17.57
CA TRP A 13 36.02 32.84 -17.20
C TRP A 13 37.30 33.58 -16.75
N LEU A 14 38.13 32.94 -15.92
CA LEU A 14 39.42 33.50 -15.50
C LEU A 14 40.37 33.72 -16.69
N LEU A 15 40.49 32.73 -17.59
CA LEU A 15 41.32 32.85 -18.79
C LEU A 15 40.83 33.96 -19.73
N MET A 16 39.51 34.18 -19.80
CA MET A 16 38.94 35.27 -20.57
C MET A 16 39.32 36.64 -19.98
N HIS A 17 39.33 36.76 -18.66
CA HIS A 17 39.70 38.00 -17.96
C HIS A 17 41.19 38.33 -18.12
N GLU A 18 42.04 37.31 -18.15
CA GLU A 18 43.50 37.42 -18.40
C GLU A 18 43.84 37.61 -19.90
N GLY A 19 42.84 37.70 -20.79
CA GLY A 19 43.04 37.95 -22.23
C GLY A 19 43.38 36.71 -23.07
N TYR A 20 43.38 35.51 -22.50
CA TYR A 20 43.60 34.24 -23.20
C TYR A 20 42.32 33.73 -23.87
N THR A 21 41.83 34.47 -24.87
CA THR A 21 40.53 34.23 -25.53
C THR A 21 40.41 32.83 -26.17
N THR A 22 41.43 32.36 -26.89
CA THR A 22 41.42 31.03 -27.52
C THR A 22 41.39 29.89 -26.51
N ALA A 23 42.16 30.02 -25.42
CA ALA A 23 42.17 29.02 -24.35
C ALA A 23 40.84 29.01 -23.58
N SER A 24 40.26 30.18 -23.34
CA SER A 24 38.93 30.33 -22.73
C SER A 24 37.85 29.65 -23.57
N ALA A 25 37.82 29.88 -24.89
CA ALA A 25 36.88 29.22 -25.80
C ALA A 25 37.01 27.69 -25.77
N GLY A 26 38.24 27.16 -25.77
CA GLY A 26 38.49 25.72 -25.62
C GLY A 26 37.96 25.14 -24.31
N MET A 27 38.10 25.88 -23.21
CA MET A 27 37.57 25.48 -21.90
C MET A 27 36.03 25.53 -21.86
N TYR A 28 35.40 26.55 -22.45
CA TYR A 28 33.94 26.61 -22.59
C TYR A 28 33.41 25.43 -23.40
N ILE A 29 34.00 25.13 -24.56
CA ILE A 29 33.58 23.97 -25.38
C ILE A 29 33.68 22.67 -24.56
N THR A 30 34.79 22.48 -23.84
CA THR A 30 34.97 21.31 -22.97
C THR A 30 33.93 21.27 -21.85
N ALA A 31 33.55 22.42 -21.28
CA ALA A 31 32.50 22.52 -20.28
C ALA A 31 31.12 22.13 -20.84
N TYR A 32 30.79 22.55 -22.06
CA TYR A 32 29.55 22.16 -22.76
C TYR A 32 29.50 20.65 -22.98
N PHE A 33 30.59 20.06 -23.50
CA PHE A 33 30.64 18.61 -23.71
C PHE A 33 30.52 17.86 -22.39
N THR A 34 31.32 18.20 -21.37
CA THR A 34 31.31 17.46 -20.10
C THR A 34 30.01 17.61 -19.31
N GLY A 35 29.37 18.77 -19.35
CA GLY A 35 28.09 19.02 -18.66
C GLY A 35 26.89 18.50 -19.45
N GLY A 36 26.89 18.69 -20.77
CA GLY A 36 25.75 18.40 -21.65
C GLY A 36 25.70 16.98 -22.21
N TYR A 37 26.80 16.21 -22.21
CA TYR A 37 26.89 14.92 -22.91
C TYR A 37 25.75 13.95 -22.56
N PHE A 38 25.55 13.64 -21.27
CA PHE A 38 24.53 12.67 -20.87
C PHE A 38 23.12 13.14 -21.22
N LYS A 39 22.83 14.42 -20.97
CA LYS A 39 21.52 15.00 -21.27
C LYS A 39 21.26 15.12 -22.77
N ALA A 40 22.30 15.33 -23.58
CA ALA A 40 22.19 15.29 -25.03
C ALA A 40 21.91 13.88 -25.56
N VAL A 41 22.62 12.88 -25.05
CA VAL A 41 22.37 11.48 -25.42
C VAL A 41 20.95 11.07 -25.00
N GLU A 42 20.53 11.41 -23.78
CA GLU A 42 19.18 11.17 -23.27
C GLU A 42 18.11 11.86 -24.13
N GLY A 43 18.28 13.17 -24.40
CA GLY A 43 17.37 13.98 -25.20
C GLY A 43 17.21 13.45 -26.62
N ILE A 44 18.30 13.13 -27.30
CA ILE A 44 18.27 12.58 -28.67
C ILE A 44 17.61 11.20 -28.68
N SER A 45 18.02 10.30 -27.78
CA SER A 45 17.47 8.94 -27.68
C SER A 45 15.96 8.95 -27.41
N ASN A 46 15.51 9.75 -26.43
CA ASN A 46 14.09 9.89 -26.10
C ASN A 46 13.29 10.50 -27.25
N THR A 47 13.85 11.49 -27.96
CA THR A 47 13.20 12.10 -29.12
C THR A 47 12.97 11.07 -30.23
N ILE A 48 13.98 10.25 -30.54
CA ILE A 48 13.88 9.20 -31.57
C ILE A 48 12.90 8.11 -31.15
N LYS A 49 12.99 7.64 -29.91
CA LYS A 49 12.16 6.56 -29.38
C LYS A 49 10.68 6.94 -29.31
N ASN A 50 10.38 8.13 -28.81
CA ASN A 50 9.01 8.58 -28.56
C ASN A 50 8.41 9.35 -29.75
N ARG A 51 9.23 9.70 -30.76
CA ARG A 51 8.86 10.57 -31.89
C ARG A 51 8.25 11.90 -31.43
N ASP A 52 8.73 12.43 -30.31
CA ASP A 52 8.26 13.70 -29.76
C ASP A 52 9.44 14.54 -29.26
N LEU A 53 9.30 15.86 -29.32
CA LEU A 53 10.33 16.78 -28.83
C LEU A 53 10.27 16.84 -27.31
N ASN A 54 11.44 16.81 -26.66
CA ASN A 54 11.56 16.86 -25.21
C ASN A 54 12.32 18.11 -24.74
N VAL A 55 12.23 18.38 -23.45
CA VAL A 55 12.87 19.55 -22.85
C VAL A 55 14.38 19.50 -22.97
N GLU A 56 15.00 18.33 -22.83
CA GLU A 56 16.46 18.18 -22.93
C GLU A 56 16.98 18.76 -24.25
N LEU A 57 16.28 18.48 -25.34
CA LEU A 57 16.62 19.00 -26.66
C LEU A 57 16.44 20.53 -26.74
N LEU A 58 15.37 21.08 -26.15
CA LEU A 58 15.14 22.54 -26.09
C LEU A 58 16.29 23.25 -25.36
N MET A 59 16.74 22.69 -24.23
CA MET A 59 17.83 23.26 -23.43
C MET A 59 19.17 23.27 -24.17
N ILE A 60 19.44 22.22 -24.95
CA ILE A 60 20.66 22.14 -25.78
C ILE A 60 20.58 23.15 -26.93
N ILE A 61 19.43 23.26 -27.60
CA ILE A 61 19.23 24.26 -28.66
C ILE A 61 19.41 25.67 -28.12
N ALA A 62 18.87 25.97 -26.93
CA ALA A 62 19.03 27.28 -26.30
C ALA A 62 20.50 27.58 -25.96
N ALA A 63 21.24 26.61 -25.42
CA ALA A 63 22.65 26.78 -25.08
C ALA A 63 23.51 27.02 -26.34
N LEU A 64 23.28 26.26 -27.41
CA LEU A 64 23.97 26.43 -28.68
C LEU A 64 23.58 27.76 -29.36
N GLY A 65 22.31 28.16 -29.27
CA GLY A 65 21.84 29.46 -29.74
C GLY A 65 22.54 30.62 -29.03
N ALA A 66 22.61 30.58 -27.70
CA ALA A 66 23.34 31.57 -26.90
C ALA A 66 24.83 31.63 -27.27
N ALA A 67 25.49 30.48 -27.46
CA ALA A 67 26.88 30.43 -27.91
C ALA A 67 27.06 31.06 -29.30
N TRP A 68 26.12 30.86 -30.23
CA TRP A 68 26.19 31.40 -31.58
C TRP A 68 26.18 32.93 -31.61
N ILE A 69 25.38 33.57 -30.75
CA ILE A 69 25.36 35.03 -30.62
C ILE A 69 26.45 35.59 -29.68
N GLY A 70 27.43 34.76 -29.29
CA GLY A 70 28.59 35.19 -28.49
C GLY A 70 28.42 35.09 -26.97
N TYR A 71 27.26 34.65 -26.48
CA TYR A 71 26.97 34.47 -25.06
C TYR A 71 27.44 33.09 -24.55
N TRP A 72 28.72 32.79 -24.77
CA TRP A 72 29.35 31.51 -24.42
C TRP A 72 29.20 31.17 -22.94
N THR A 73 29.48 32.14 -22.07
CA THR A 73 29.40 31.98 -20.61
C THR A 73 27.99 31.64 -20.14
N GLU A 74 26.97 32.31 -20.69
CA GLU A 74 25.59 32.08 -20.27
C GLU A 74 25.07 30.71 -20.70
N GLY A 75 25.34 30.28 -21.94
CA GLY A 75 24.97 28.94 -22.37
C GLY A 75 25.76 27.85 -21.61
N ALA A 76 27.00 28.13 -21.17
CA ALA A 76 27.75 27.20 -20.32
C ALA A 76 27.11 27.06 -18.94
N ILE A 77 26.72 28.18 -18.33
CA ILE A 77 26.02 28.21 -17.04
C ILE A 77 24.69 27.47 -17.13
N LEU A 78 23.93 27.67 -18.22
CA LEU A 78 22.70 26.94 -18.52
C LEU A 78 22.93 25.42 -18.49
N ILE A 79 23.91 24.91 -19.24
CA ILE A 79 24.24 23.48 -19.28
C ILE A 79 24.69 22.96 -17.90
N PHE A 80 25.49 23.75 -17.17
CA PHE A 80 25.94 23.38 -15.83
C PHE A 80 24.79 23.25 -14.84
N ILE A 81 23.91 24.24 -14.75
CA ILE A 81 22.77 24.22 -13.81
C ILE A 81 21.82 23.10 -14.18
N PHE A 82 21.53 22.91 -15.47
CA PHE A 82 20.67 21.82 -15.94
C PHE A 82 21.25 20.44 -15.57
N ALA A 83 22.56 20.23 -15.78
CA ALA A 83 23.23 19.00 -15.39
C ALA A 83 23.24 18.78 -13.87
N LEU A 84 23.41 19.85 -13.08
CA LEU A 84 23.38 19.79 -11.63
C LEU A 84 21.97 19.46 -11.10
N SER A 85 20.94 20.12 -11.65
CA SER A 85 19.53 19.87 -11.32
C SER A 85 19.14 18.42 -11.61
N GLY A 86 19.46 17.92 -12.80
CA GLY A 86 19.20 16.52 -13.17
C GLY A 86 19.94 15.52 -12.27
N ALA A 87 21.16 15.86 -11.82
CA ALA A 87 21.88 15.03 -10.85
C ALA A 87 21.21 15.01 -9.47
N LEU A 88 20.72 16.16 -9.00
CA LEU A 88 19.97 16.27 -7.73
C LEU A 88 18.64 15.52 -7.80
N GLU A 89 17.92 15.61 -8.91
CA GLU A 89 16.69 14.85 -9.17
C GLU A 89 16.97 13.34 -9.12
N THR A 90 17.98 12.88 -9.87
CA THR A 90 18.39 11.47 -9.90
C THR A 90 18.77 10.98 -8.50
N TYR A 91 19.58 11.75 -7.75
CA TYR A 91 19.95 11.44 -6.37
C TYR A 91 18.72 11.30 -5.47
N THR A 92 17.78 12.23 -5.59
CA THR A 92 16.56 12.28 -4.78
C THR A 92 15.62 11.10 -5.07
N LEU A 93 15.42 10.78 -6.34
CA LEU A 93 14.64 9.63 -6.77
C LEU A 93 15.28 8.32 -6.30
N ASN A 94 16.61 8.20 -6.44
CA ASN A 94 17.34 7.03 -5.96
C ASN A 94 17.27 6.89 -4.45
N LYS A 95 17.30 7.99 -3.68
CA LYS A 95 17.12 7.95 -2.23
C LYS A 95 15.74 7.43 -1.84
N SER A 96 14.69 7.86 -2.54
CA SER A 96 13.32 7.40 -2.30
C SER A 96 13.16 5.91 -2.66
N LYS A 97 13.83 5.45 -3.73
CA LYS A 97 13.90 4.03 -4.11
C LYS A 97 14.71 3.21 -3.10
N SER A 98 15.85 3.71 -2.64
CA SER A 98 16.73 2.98 -1.72
C SER A 98 16.08 2.76 -0.36
N GLU A 99 15.18 3.63 0.08
CA GLU A 99 14.43 3.41 1.33
C GLU A 99 13.43 2.26 1.21
N ILE A 100 12.85 2.05 0.03
CA ILE A 100 12.07 0.86 -0.27
C ILE A 100 12.98 -0.37 -0.36
N SER A 101 14.12 -0.24 -1.06
CA SER A 101 15.10 -1.33 -1.18
C SER A 101 15.78 -1.67 0.14
N SER A 102 15.81 -0.78 1.13
CA SER A 102 16.32 -1.09 2.47
C SER A 102 15.45 -2.10 3.22
N LEU A 103 14.22 -2.34 2.75
CA LEU A 103 13.44 -3.52 3.15
C LEU A 103 14.10 -4.80 2.59
N LEU A 104 14.62 -4.79 1.35
CA LEU A 104 15.32 -5.95 0.76
C LEU A 104 16.54 -6.36 1.57
N ASP A 105 17.28 -5.39 2.12
CA ASP A 105 18.44 -5.63 2.97
C ASP A 105 18.10 -6.33 4.30
N LEU A 106 16.81 -6.47 4.63
CA LEU A 106 16.33 -7.19 5.81
C LEU A 106 16.21 -8.70 5.57
N GLN A 107 16.29 -9.19 4.34
CA GLN A 107 16.25 -10.62 4.08
C GLN A 107 17.62 -11.25 4.33
N PRO A 108 17.75 -12.23 5.24
CA PRO A 108 19.00 -12.95 5.38
C PRO A 108 19.27 -13.81 4.13
N GLU A 109 20.48 -13.73 3.59
CA GLU A 109 20.90 -14.54 2.43
C GLU A 109 21.11 -16.01 2.80
N GLU A 110 21.37 -16.29 4.08
CA GLU A 110 21.72 -17.60 4.60
C GLU A 110 20.77 -18.02 5.75
N ALA A 111 20.59 -19.32 5.89
CA ALA A 111 19.78 -19.94 6.94
C ALA A 111 20.47 -21.17 7.52
N TRP A 112 20.23 -21.46 8.79
CA TRP A 112 20.64 -22.72 9.43
C TRP A 112 19.53 -23.75 9.27
N LYS A 113 19.71 -24.71 8.37
CA LYS A 113 18.81 -25.85 8.17
C LYS A 113 19.26 -27.03 9.03
N LEU A 114 18.32 -27.67 9.72
CA LEU A 114 18.56 -28.88 10.48
C LEU A 114 18.43 -30.10 9.55
N ILE A 115 19.52 -30.86 9.39
CA ILE A 115 19.54 -32.13 8.64
C ILE A 115 20.10 -33.19 9.57
N ASP A 116 19.33 -34.25 9.84
CA ASP A 116 19.71 -35.34 10.76
C ASP A 116 20.21 -34.87 12.15
N GLY A 117 19.63 -33.76 12.64
CA GLY A 117 19.98 -33.16 13.93
C GLY A 117 21.22 -32.26 13.92
N GLN A 118 21.88 -32.06 12.78
CA GLN A 118 23.00 -31.12 12.62
C GLN A 118 22.55 -29.84 11.91
N GLU A 119 23.08 -28.69 12.35
CA GLU A 119 22.87 -27.39 11.71
C GLU A 119 23.80 -27.24 10.49
N VAL A 120 23.23 -27.12 9.30
CA VAL A 120 23.94 -26.86 8.04
C VAL A 120 23.53 -25.49 7.52
N LYS A 121 24.52 -24.67 7.16
CA LYS A 121 24.29 -23.36 6.58
C LYS A 121 23.93 -23.51 5.10
N VAL A 122 22.79 -22.98 4.69
CA VAL A 122 22.28 -23.03 3.32
C VAL A 122 21.83 -21.66 2.86
N SER A 123 21.66 -21.46 1.55
CA SER A 123 21.01 -20.25 1.04
C SER A 123 19.56 -20.20 1.51
N ALA A 124 19.10 -19.07 2.03
CA ALA A 124 17.70 -18.89 2.43
C ALA A 124 16.73 -19.13 1.26
N SER A 125 17.16 -18.80 0.03
CA SER A 125 16.38 -19.04 -1.19
C SER A 125 16.19 -20.52 -1.56
N SER A 126 16.99 -21.42 -0.98
CA SER A 126 16.93 -22.87 -1.22
C SER A 126 16.02 -23.63 -0.24
N LEU A 127 15.48 -22.95 0.77
CA LEU A 127 14.58 -23.55 1.75
C LEU A 127 13.27 -23.99 1.08
N MET A 128 12.84 -25.21 1.42
CA MET A 128 11.58 -25.79 0.96
C MET A 128 10.60 -26.00 2.12
N PRO A 129 9.28 -25.98 1.86
CA PRO A 129 8.28 -26.36 2.87
C PRO A 129 8.60 -27.73 3.49
N GLY A 130 8.48 -27.84 4.81
CA GLY A 130 8.86 -29.01 5.61
C GLY A 130 10.31 -29.00 6.11
N ASP A 131 11.16 -28.09 5.62
CA ASP A 131 12.51 -27.93 6.17
C ASP A 131 12.45 -27.39 7.61
N ILE A 132 13.27 -27.94 8.51
CA ILE A 132 13.42 -27.41 9.86
C ILE A 132 14.59 -26.42 9.88
N ILE A 133 14.34 -25.20 10.31
CA ILE A 133 15.35 -24.16 10.47
C ILE A 133 15.61 -23.86 11.96
N SER A 134 16.87 -23.60 12.29
CA SER A 134 17.31 -23.15 13.62
C SER A 134 17.55 -21.65 13.57
N ILE A 135 16.98 -20.91 14.52
CA ILE A 135 17.03 -19.45 14.57
C ILE A 135 17.57 -19.04 15.93
N LYS A 136 18.75 -18.43 15.97
CA LYS A 136 19.42 -18.02 17.20
C LYS A 136 18.96 -16.63 17.66
N PRO A 137 19.11 -16.27 18.94
CA PRO A 137 18.82 -14.93 19.41
C PRO A 137 19.66 -13.89 18.65
N GLY A 138 19.04 -12.79 18.22
CA GLY A 138 19.61 -11.75 17.39
C GLY A 138 19.58 -12.01 15.89
N GLU A 139 19.28 -13.24 15.44
CA GLU A 139 19.19 -13.55 14.01
C GLU A 139 17.86 -13.12 13.40
N ARG A 140 17.89 -12.81 12.10
CA ARG A 140 16.67 -12.60 11.31
C ARG A 140 16.08 -13.93 10.90
N ILE A 141 14.76 -13.99 10.88
CA ILE A 141 14.02 -15.17 10.45
C ILE A 141 14.11 -15.29 8.91
N PRO A 142 14.62 -16.41 8.36
CA PRO A 142 14.88 -16.51 6.93
C PRO A 142 13.68 -16.92 6.07
N ALA A 143 12.66 -17.55 6.66
CA ALA A 143 11.48 -18.02 5.95
C ALA A 143 10.24 -18.01 6.85
N ASP A 144 9.06 -17.98 6.24
CA ASP A 144 7.77 -18.12 6.95
C ASP A 144 7.62 -19.55 7.47
N GLY A 145 7.22 -19.71 8.73
CA GLY A 145 7.19 -21.01 9.38
C GLY A 145 6.40 -21.09 10.68
N LEU A 146 6.35 -22.30 11.25
CA LEU A 146 5.72 -22.58 12.53
C LEU A 146 6.77 -23.07 13.54
N ILE A 147 6.80 -22.49 14.74
CA ILE A 147 7.73 -22.91 15.79
C ILE A 147 7.41 -24.35 16.21
N THR A 148 8.37 -25.26 16.02
CA THR A 148 8.26 -26.66 16.46
C THR A 148 8.86 -26.84 17.86
N LYS A 149 9.87 -26.04 18.22
CA LYS A 149 10.56 -26.10 19.52
C LYS A 149 11.06 -24.72 19.98
N GLY A 150 10.91 -24.45 21.28
CA GLY A 150 11.41 -23.24 21.93
C GLY A 150 10.33 -22.17 22.15
N GLN A 151 10.75 -21.07 22.77
CA GLN A 151 9.94 -19.87 23.01
C GLN A 151 10.85 -18.65 22.86
N THR A 152 10.34 -17.59 22.26
CA THR A 152 11.10 -16.35 22.04
C THR A 152 10.19 -15.12 22.01
N SER A 153 10.81 -13.95 21.95
CA SER A 153 10.15 -12.71 21.52
C SER A 153 10.70 -12.32 20.15
N VAL A 154 9.81 -11.88 19.26
CA VAL A 154 10.13 -11.51 17.88
C VAL A 154 9.83 -10.03 17.69
N ASP A 155 10.81 -9.29 17.17
CA ASP A 155 10.61 -7.94 16.68
C ASP A 155 10.01 -8.00 15.27
N GLU A 156 8.72 -7.69 15.18
CA GLU A 156 7.98 -7.61 13.94
C GLU A 156 7.89 -6.16 13.41
N ALA A 157 8.58 -5.18 14.02
CA ALA A 157 8.44 -3.74 13.72
C ALA A 157 8.67 -3.39 12.24
N ALA A 158 9.57 -4.11 11.56
CA ALA A 158 9.83 -3.91 10.14
C ALA A 158 8.62 -4.25 9.25
N PHE A 159 7.72 -5.10 9.73
CA PHE A 159 6.50 -5.50 9.04
C PHE A 159 5.27 -4.73 9.57
N THR A 160 5.24 -4.47 10.87
CA THR A 160 4.04 -4.01 11.60
C THR A 160 4.06 -2.51 11.89
N GLY A 161 5.25 -1.90 11.91
CA GLY A 161 5.48 -0.55 12.40
C GLY A 161 5.37 -0.40 13.93
N GLU A 162 5.11 -1.48 14.67
CA GLU A 162 4.96 -1.47 16.13
C GLU A 162 6.30 -1.81 16.81
N SER A 163 6.71 -0.98 17.77
CA SER A 163 8.03 -1.12 18.43
C SER A 163 8.08 -2.18 19.53
N MET A 164 6.95 -2.79 19.90
CA MET A 164 6.89 -3.76 21.00
C MET A 164 7.04 -5.19 20.47
N PRO A 165 8.04 -5.97 20.96
CA PRO A 165 8.22 -7.35 20.55
C PRO A 165 7.05 -8.26 20.93
N VAL A 166 6.75 -9.24 20.06
CA VAL A 166 5.66 -10.20 20.25
C VAL A 166 6.20 -11.53 20.78
N VAL A 167 5.62 -12.06 21.85
CA VAL A 167 6.02 -13.38 22.40
C VAL A 167 5.46 -14.51 21.54
N LYS A 168 6.31 -15.48 21.18
CA LYS A 168 5.98 -16.62 20.32
C LYS A 168 6.46 -17.92 20.96
N SER A 169 5.64 -18.97 20.88
CA SER A 169 5.91 -20.30 21.44
C SER A 169 5.56 -21.40 20.42
N LYS A 170 5.59 -22.66 20.83
CA LYS A 170 5.26 -23.80 19.95
C LYS A 170 3.93 -23.59 19.22
N ALA A 171 3.91 -23.94 17.93
CA ALA A 171 2.82 -23.72 16.99
C ALA A 171 2.48 -22.25 16.68
N SER A 172 3.27 -21.28 17.15
CA SER A 172 3.15 -19.89 16.72
C SER A 172 3.80 -19.68 15.35
N GLU A 173 3.17 -18.85 14.52
CA GLU A 173 3.71 -18.42 13.24
C GLU A 173 4.85 -17.41 13.41
N ILE A 174 5.86 -17.57 12.57
CA ILE A 174 6.97 -16.65 12.39
C ILE A 174 7.07 -16.23 10.92
N PHE A 175 7.53 -15.00 10.71
CA PHE A 175 7.56 -14.38 9.39
C PHE A 175 8.99 -14.03 8.98
N ALA A 176 9.32 -14.26 7.71
CA ALA A 176 10.60 -13.89 7.13
C ALA A 176 10.90 -12.40 7.32
N GLY A 177 12.17 -12.05 7.59
CA GLY A 177 12.66 -10.68 7.76
C GLY A 177 12.50 -10.09 9.17
N THR A 178 11.67 -10.69 10.03
CA THR A 178 11.53 -10.31 11.45
C THR A 178 12.77 -10.72 12.27
N VAL A 179 12.98 -10.10 13.43
CA VAL A 179 14.18 -10.36 14.26
C VAL A 179 13.83 -11.21 15.47
N ASN A 180 14.51 -12.33 15.63
CA ASN A 180 14.42 -13.14 16.85
C ASN A 180 15.23 -12.46 17.97
N LEU A 181 14.63 -12.13 19.12
CA LEU A 181 15.32 -11.34 20.15
C LEU A 181 15.95 -12.18 21.26
N THR A 182 15.18 -13.07 21.91
CA THR A 182 15.57 -13.64 23.21
C THR A 182 15.92 -15.11 23.17
N GLY A 183 15.04 -15.97 22.62
CA GLY A 183 15.17 -17.42 22.68
C GLY A 183 15.61 -18.05 21.36
N ALA A 184 16.41 -19.11 21.44
CA ALA A 184 16.68 -19.95 20.28
C ALA A 184 15.43 -20.80 19.97
N VAL A 185 15.00 -20.81 18.71
CA VAL A 185 13.81 -21.55 18.28
C VAL A 185 14.11 -22.40 17.06
N GLN A 186 13.41 -23.53 16.95
CA GLN A 186 13.35 -24.31 15.73
C GLN A 186 11.96 -24.14 15.12
N ALA A 187 11.92 -23.95 13.81
CA ALA A 187 10.68 -23.76 13.08
C ALA A 187 10.66 -24.59 11.81
N GLU A 188 9.48 -25.08 11.45
CA GLU A 188 9.23 -25.75 10.18
C GLU A 188 8.81 -24.71 9.15
N VAL A 189 9.51 -24.70 8.01
CA VAL A 189 9.20 -23.83 6.88
C VAL A 189 7.86 -24.22 6.29
N THR A 190 6.97 -23.24 6.10
CA THR A 190 5.61 -23.49 5.60
C THR A 190 5.42 -23.04 4.15
N LYS A 191 6.23 -22.10 3.66
CA LYS A 191 6.12 -21.49 2.33
C LYS A 191 7.46 -21.47 1.60
N LYS A 192 7.44 -21.51 0.27
CA LYS A 192 8.65 -21.30 -0.53
C LYS A 192 9.11 -19.84 -0.40
N ASN A 193 10.40 -19.57 -0.66
CA ASN A 193 10.96 -18.23 -0.54
C ASN A 193 10.18 -17.15 -1.31
N HIS A 194 9.75 -17.44 -2.55
CA HIS A 194 8.98 -16.50 -3.37
C HIS A 194 7.50 -16.35 -2.97
N GLU A 195 6.99 -17.26 -2.15
CA GLU A 195 5.62 -17.24 -1.64
C GLU A 195 5.53 -16.60 -0.25
N THR A 196 6.67 -16.26 0.36
CA THR A 196 6.72 -15.61 1.67
C THR A 196 5.98 -14.27 1.62
N MET A 197 5.34 -13.91 2.73
CA MET A 197 4.67 -12.62 2.84
C MET A 197 5.64 -11.49 2.51
N PHE A 198 6.88 -11.60 2.97
CA PHE A 198 7.92 -10.61 2.72
C PHE A 198 8.27 -10.44 1.23
N GLN A 199 8.44 -11.53 0.49
CA GLN A 199 8.72 -11.45 -0.95
C GLN A 199 7.52 -10.86 -1.71
N LYS A 200 6.30 -11.23 -1.33
CA LYS A 200 5.09 -10.60 -1.90
C LYS A 200 5.12 -9.09 -1.66
N ILE A 201 5.45 -8.62 -0.46
CA ILE A 201 5.60 -7.18 -0.18
C ILE A 201 6.61 -6.54 -1.14
N ILE A 202 7.78 -7.16 -1.30
CA ILE A 202 8.84 -6.67 -2.20
C ILE A 202 8.33 -6.50 -3.62
N GLU A 203 7.69 -7.53 -4.17
CA GLU A 203 7.17 -7.53 -5.53
C GLU A 203 6.07 -6.49 -5.72
N LEU A 204 5.19 -6.33 -4.73
CA LEU A 204 4.15 -5.30 -4.76
C LEU A 204 4.75 -3.90 -4.77
N VAL A 205 5.75 -3.63 -3.93
CA VAL A 205 6.37 -2.31 -3.88
C VAL A 205 7.20 -2.03 -5.14
N GLN A 206 7.92 -3.03 -5.68
CA GLN A 206 8.64 -2.89 -6.96
C GLN A 206 7.70 -2.63 -8.13
N SER A 207 6.58 -3.36 -8.20
CA SER A 207 5.54 -3.14 -9.21
C SER A 207 4.97 -1.73 -9.10
N ALA A 208 4.73 -1.26 -7.88
CA ALA A 208 4.20 0.08 -7.62
C ALA A 208 5.09 1.23 -8.09
N GLN A 209 6.42 1.03 -8.11
CA GLN A 209 7.36 2.03 -8.62
C GLN A 209 7.32 2.16 -10.15
N SER A 210 6.88 1.12 -10.85
CA SER A 210 6.90 1.05 -12.31
C SER A 210 5.61 1.56 -12.95
N GLU A 211 4.51 1.60 -12.20
CA GLU A 211 3.20 1.99 -12.71
C GLU A 211 3.01 3.51 -12.69
N LYS A 212 2.61 4.07 -13.84
CA LYS A 212 2.34 5.51 -13.98
C LYS A 212 0.91 5.85 -13.55
N SER A 213 0.76 6.95 -12.81
CA SER A 213 -0.56 7.39 -12.36
C SER A 213 -1.36 8.09 -13.47
N PRO A 214 -2.70 8.15 -13.37
CA PRO A 214 -3.54 8.89 -14.32
C PRO A 214 -3.15 10.36 -14.42
N SER A 215 -2.79 11.00 -13.29
CA SER A 215 -2.33 12.39 -13.29
C SER A 215 -0.99 12.54 -14.01
N GLN A 216 -0.06 11.61 -13.83
CA GLN A 216 1.21 11.59 -14.57
C GLN A 216 0.97 11.45 -16.07
N LEU A 217 0.15 10.49 -16.50
CA LEU A 217 -0.20 10.29 -17.91
C LEU A 217 -0.95 11.50 -18.50
N PHE A 218 -1.69 12.24 -17.68
CA PHE A 218 -2.30 13.49 -18.10
C PHE A 218 -1.25 14.58 -18.35
N ILE A 219 -0.30 14.76 -17.43
CA ILE A 219 0.79 15.74 -17.58
C ILE A 219 1.67 15.39 -18.78
N GLU A 220 2.08 14.13 -18.97
CA GLU A 220 2.89 13.70 -20.12
C GLU A 220 2.18 13.99 -21.46
N ARG A 221 0.86 13.76 -21.55
CA ARG A 221 0.07 14.11 -22.75
C ARG A 221 -0.12 15.62 -22.95
N PHE A 222 -0.08 16.40 -21.88
CA PHE A 222 -0.13 17.85 -21.93
C PHE A 222 1.22 18.41 -22.40
N GLU A 223 2.33 17.88 -21.88
CA GLU A 223 3.70 18.29 -22.15
C GLU A 223 4.02 18.31 -23.65
N GLY A 224 3.76 17.21 -24.38
CA GLY A 224 4.10 17.15 -25.80
C GLY A 224 3.40 18.22 -26.65
N ARG A 225 2.14 18.57 -26.33
CA ARG A 225 1.42 19.67 -27.00
C ARG A 225 1.94 21.04 -26.57
N TYR A 226 2.27 21.17 -25.29
CA TYR A 226 2.80 22.40 -24.72
C TYR A 226 4.17 22.76 -25.30
N VAL A 227 5.11 21.80 -25.39
CA VAL A 227 6.44 21.98 -25.99
C VAL A 227 6.35 22.45 -27.44
N LYS A 228 5.47 21.85 -28.24
CA LYS A 228 5.22 22.28 -29.63
C LYS A 228 4.71 23.72 -29.72
N SER A 229 3.85 24.11 -28.77
CA SER A 229 3.34 25.47 -28.69
C SER A 229 4.44 26.46 -28.33
N VAL A 230 5.26 26.15 -27.32
CA VAL A 230 6.42 26.96 -26.92
C VAL A 230 7.38 27.13 -28.10
N LEU A 231 7.71 26.07 -28.82
CA LEU A 231 8.62 26.14 -29.97
C LEU A 231 8.07 27.03 -31.09
N GLY A 232 6.76 26.94 -31.38
CA GLY A 232 6.07 27.85 -32.29
C GLY A 232 6.14 29.30 -31.82
N PHE A 233 5.87 29.57 -30.54
CA PHE A 233 5.99 30.91 -29.95
C PHE A 233 7.43 31.43 -29.96
N THR A 234 8.44 30.59 -29.73
CA THR A 234 9.86 30.95 -29.83
C THR A 234 10.22 31.40 -31.23
N VAL A 235 9.77 30.67 -32.26
CA VAL A 235 9.99 31.08 -33.66
C VAL A 235 9.32 32.41 -33.93
N ILE A 236 8.08 32.62 -33.50
CA ILE A 236 7.39 33.92 -33.63
C ILE A 236 8.17 35.02 -32.92
N MET A 237 8.63 34.76 -31.69
CA MET A 237 9.39 35.70 -30.87
C MET A 237 10.75 36.03 -31.48
N MET A 238 11.33 35.19 -32.32
CA MET A 238 12.59 35.44 -33.02
C MET A 238 12.48 36.51 -34.13
N PHE A 239 11.27 36.76 -34.66
CA PHE A 239 11.06 37.69 -35.78
C PHE A 239 10.13 38.85 -35.44
N LEU A 240 9.03 38.60 -34.73
CA LEU A 240 7.94 39.57 -34.56
C LEU A 240 8.35 40.81 -33.75
N PRO A 241 9.07 40.71 -32.61
CA PRO A 241 9.44 41.87 -31.82
C PRO A 241 10.31 42.90 -32.53
N TYR A 242 11.15 42.47 -33.48
CA TYR A 242 11.94 43.36 -34.32
C TYR A 242 11.04 44.34 -35.10
N TYR A 243 9.94 43.87 -35.67
CA TYR A 243 9.04 44.69 -36.49
C TYR A 243 8.07 45.57 -35.67
N PHE A 244 7.69 45.14 -34.47
CA PHE A 244 6.63 45.81 -33.68
C PHE A 244 7.15 46.59 -32.47
N PHE A 245 8.24 46.16 -31.84
CA PHE A 245 8.75 46.73 -30.58
C PHE A 245 10.11 47.43 -30.75
N GLY A 246 10.69 47.44 -31.95
CA GLY A 246 11.96 48.11 -32.24
C GLY A 246 13.19 47.45 -31.61
N TRP A 247 13.09 46.16 -31.26
CA TRP A 247 14.21 45.40 -30.70
C TRP A 247 15.25 45.11 -31.78
N SER A 248 16.52 44.93 -31.40
CA SER A 248 17.56 44.48 -32.34
C SER A 248 17.38 42.99 -32.69
N TRP A 249 18.01 42.54 -33.78
CA TRP A 249 18.03 41.12 -34.14
C TRP A 249 18.67 40.25 -33.06
N GLU A 250 19.78 40.72 -32.49
CA GLU A 250 20.48 40.04 -31.39
C GLU A 250 19.59 39.93 -30.15
N GLU A 251 18.94 41.02 -29.75
CA GLU A 251 18.04 41.05 -28.59
C GLU A 251 16.83 40.14 -28.80
N THR A 252 16.23 40.20 -29.98
CA THR A 252 15.06 39.38 -30.34
C THR A 252 15.42 37.88 -30.32
N PHE A 253 16.58 37.51 -30.87
CA PHE A 253 17.08 36.14 -30.83
C PHE A 253 17.43 35.69 -29.42
N TYR A 254 18.12 36.52 -28.64
CA TYR A 254 18.48 36.24 -27.25
C TYR A 254 17.24 36.00 -26.38
N ARG A 255 16.24 36.87 -26.45
CA ARG A 255 14.98 36.71 -25.69
C ARG A 255 14.16 35.51 -26.16
N ALA A 256 14.26 35.11 -27.43
CA ALA A 256 13.69 33.86 -27.90
C ALA A 256 14.38 32.64 -27.27
N MET A 257 15.71 32.67 -27.10
CA MET A 257 16.44 31.62 -26.37
C MET A 257 16.07 31.58 -24.89
N VAL A 258 15.94 32.74 -24.24
CA VAL A 258 15.45 32.83 -22.86
C VAL A 258 14.04 32.25 -22.75
N LEU A 259 13.12 32.61 -23.67
CA LEU A 259 11.77 32.05 -23.71
C LEU A 259 11.79 30.52 -23.82
N LEU A 260 12.62 29.99 -24.72
CA LEU A 260 12.73 28.55 -24.97
C LEU A 260 13.09 27.77 -23.70
N VAL A 261 13.92 28.37 -22.84
CA VAL A 261 14.31 27.82 -21.53
C VAL A 261 13.21 28.01 -20.50
N VAL A 262 12.81 29.24 -20.23
CA VAL A 262 11.94 29.54 -19.06
C VAL A 262 10.51 29.07 -19.23
N ALA A 263 10.06 28.89 -20.47
CA ALA A 263 8.75 28.34 -20.77
C ALA A 263 8.69 26.82 -20.59
N SER A 264 9.81 26.11 -20.39
CA SER A 264 9.81 24.66 -20.19
C SER A 264 8.93 24.23 -19.00
N PRO A 265 8.21 23.09 -19.06
CA PRO A 265 7.35 22.61 -17.99
C PRO A 265 8.03 21.65 -16.99
N CYS A 266 9.38 21.61 -16.88
CA CYS A 266 10.08 20.64 -16.00
C CYS A 266 9.51 20.51 -14.58
N ALA A 267 9.35 21.63 -13.88
CA ALA A 267 8.81 21.63 -12.52
C ALA A 267 7.37 21.09 -12.46
N LEU A 268 6.58 21.27 -13.52
CA LEU A 268 5.23 20.71 -13.61
C LEU A 268 5.28 19.18 -13.74
N VAL A 269 6.16 18.64 -14.60
CA VAL A 269 6.36 17.20 -14.77
C VAL A 269 6.89 16.56 -13.48
N ALA A 270 7.83 17.22 -12.80
CA ALA A 270 8.40 16.78 -11.52
C ALA A 270 7.43 16.86 -10.33
N SER A 271 6.20 17.37 -10.51
CA SER A 271 5.26 17.62 -9.41
C SER A 271 4.66 16.35 -8.78
N ILE A 272 4.64 15.22 -9.50
CA ILE A 272 3.92 14.00 -9.12
C ILE A 272 4.87 12.92 -8.56
N MET A 273 5.86 12.50 -9.36
CA MET A 273 6.66 11.30 -9.09
C MET A 273 7.33 11.30 -7.71
N PRO A 274 8.04 12.36 -7.28
CA PRO A 274 8.66 12.40 -5.96
C PRO A 274 7.65 12.30 -4.82
N ALA A 275 6.47 12.93 -4.97
CA ALA A 275 5.42 12.93 -3.96
C ALA A 275 4.77 11.54 -3.83
N SER A 276 4.44 10.91 -4.96
CA SER A 276 3.86 9.56 -5.00
C SER A 276 4.81 8.51 -4.43
N LEU A 277 6.08 8.52 -4.87
CA LEU A 277 7.08 7.58 -4.38
C LEU A 277 7.35 7.75 -2.87
N SER A 278 7.41 9.00 -2.41
CA SER A 278 7.56 9.31 -0.98
C SER A 278 6.39 8.82 -0.15
N ALA A 279 5.16 8.97 -0.66
CA ALA A 279 3.96 8.49 0.01
C ALA A 279 3.89 6.95 0.02
N ILE A 280 4.21 6.27 -1.08
CA ILE A 280 4.27 4.80 -1.14
C ILE A 280 5.29 4.27 -0.11
N SER A 281 6.49 4.87 -0.08
CA SER A 281 7.55 4.49 0.87
C SER A 281 7.12 4.69 2.33
N ASN A 282 6.53 5.85 2.66
CA ASN A 282 6.03 6.12 4.02
C ASN A 282 4.86 5.20 4.41
N GLY A 283 3.96 4.91 3.46
CA GLY A 283 2.87 3.95 3.67
C GLY A 283 3.40 2.57 4.03
N ALA A 284 4.37 2.07 3.26
CA ALA A 284 4.96 0.74 3.48
C ALA A 284 5.57 0.61 4.88
N LYS A 285 6.30 1.63 5.34
CA LYS A 285 6.85 1.69 6.72
C LYS A 285 5.79 1.65 7.81
N LYS A 286 4.55 2.06 7.49
CA LYS A 286 3.41 2.07 8.42
C LYS A 286 2.49 0.85 8.24
N GLY A 287 2.89 -0.16 7.45
CA GLY A 287 2.08 -1.35 7.20
C GLY A 287 0.96 -1.14 6.17
N ILE A 288 1.08 -0.14 5.30
CA ILE A 288 0.13 0.15 4.20
C ILE A 288 0.85 -0.04 2.88
N LEU A 289 0.49 -1.11 2.16
CA LEU A 289 1.17 -1.47 0.94
C LEU A 289 0.32 -1.08 -0.26
N PHE A 290 0.88 -0.25 -1.14
CA PHE A 290 0.24 0.15 -2.38
C PHE A 290 0.86 -0.65 -3.53
N LYS A 291 0.05 -1.25 -4.40
CA LYS A 291 0.54 -1.92 -5.62
C LYS A 291 0.91 -0.97 -6.75
N GLY A 292 0.55 0.30 -6.61
CA GLY A 292 0.59 1.28 -7.68
C GLY A 292 0.32 2.70 -7.20
N GLY A 293 0.96 3.69 -7.82
CA GLY A 293 0.67 5.11 -7.59
C GLY A 293 -0.76 5.50 -7.99
N VAL A 294 -1.36 4.77 -8.93
CA VAL A 294 -2.76 4.96 -9.35
C VAL A 294 -3.74 4.74 -8.20
N HIS A 295 -3.53 3.73 -7.38
CA HIS A 295 -4.43 3.40 -6.27
C HIS A 295 -4.35 4.44 -5.16
N LEU A 296 -3.14 4.98 -4.94
CA LEU A 296 -2.94 6.09 -4.02
C LEU A 296 -3.63 7.37 -4.52
N GLU A 297 -3.64 7.67 -5.82
CA GLU A 297 -4.42 8.79 -6.38
C GLU A 297 -5.93 8.55 -6.29
N ASN A 298 -6.39 7.34 -6.63
CA ASN A 298 -7.80 6.96 -6.62
C ASN A 298 -8.40 7.03 -5.21
N LEU A 299 -7.64 6.67 -4.17
CA LEU A 299 -8.06 6.76 -2.77
C LEU A 299 -8.58 8.15 -2.37
N ASN A 300 -7.98 9.22 -2.90
CA ASN A 300 -8.40 10.59 -2.59
C ASN A 300 -9.78 10.92 -3.17
N GLN A 301 -10.20 10.20 -4.21
CA GLN A 301 -11.47 10.43 -4.88
C GLN A 301 -12.60 9.55 -4.33
N ILE A 302 -12.30 8.62 -3.43
CA ILE A 302 -13.29 7.68 -2.88
C ILE A 302 -14.36 8.44 -2.10
N LYS A 303 -15.61 8.18 -2.46
CA LYS A 303 -16.79 8.75 -1.80
C LYS A 303 -17.61 7.73 -1.01
N ALA A 304 -17.42 6.44 -1.28
CA ALA A 304 -18.02 5.37 -0.49
C ALA A 304 -17.06 4.19 -0.30
N ILE A 305 -17.13 3.54 0.85
CA ILE A 305 -16.37 2.33 1.18
C ILE A 305 -17.33 1.24 1.59
N ALA A 306 -17.25 0.10 0.91
CA ALA A 306 -17.88 -1.14 1.29
C ALA A 306 -16.92 -1.96 2.14
N PHE A 307 -17.41 -2.53 3.24
CA PHE A 307 -16.66 -3.42 4.12
C PHE A 307 -17.30 -4.80 4.09
N ASP A 308 -16.50 -5.86 3.96
CA ASP A 308 -16.94 -7.16 4.43
C ASP A 308 -17.08 -7.14 5.96
N LYS A 309 -17.92 -8.03 6.49
CA LYS A 309 -18.11 -8.15 7.93
C LYS A 309 -17.03 -9.01 8.57
N THR A 310 -16.93 -10.27 8.15
CA THR A 310 -16.15 -11.31 8.85
C THR A 310 -14.67 -11.02 8.64
N GLY A 311 -13.88 -10.99 9.71
CA GLY A 311 -12.42 -10.78 9.65
C GLY A 311 -11.96 -9.37 9.22
N THR A 312 -12.89 -8.55 8.70
CA THR A 312 -12.67 -7.14 8.37
C THR A 312 -13.20 -6.19 9.45
N LEU A 313 -14.52 -6.06 9.60
CA LEU A 313 -15.11 -5.25 10.68
C LEU A 313 -15.02 -5.95 12.04
N THR A 314 -15.03 -7.29 12.01
CA THR A 314 -14.94 -8.16 13.18
C THR A 314 -13.60 -8.89 13.23
N GLU A 315 -13.33 -9.57 14.36
CA GLU A 315 -12.11 -10.37 14.54
C GLU A 315 -12.06 -11.59 13.61
N GLY A 316 -13.22 -12.06 13.12
CA GLY A 316 -13.32 -13.31 12.35
C GLY A 316 -13.13 -14.55 13.23
N LYS A 317 -13.14 -14.36 14.56
CA LYS A 317 -12.94 -15.39 15.57
C LYS A 317 -14.15 -15.35 16.51
N PRO A 318 -15.18 -16.19 16.25
CA PRO A 318 -16.33 -16.27 17.12
C PRO A 318 -15.89 -16.60 18.55
N LYS A 319 -16.51 -15.96 19.54
CA LYS A 319 -16.32 -16.31 20.96
C LYS A 319 -17.65 -16.71 21.57
N VAL A 320 -17.61 -17.70 22.46
CA VAL A 320 -18.77 -18.05 23.28
C VAL A 320 -19.07 -16.89 24.21
N THR A 321 -20.27 -16.33 24.11
CA THR A 321 -20.72 -15.19 24.91
C THR A 321 -21.72 -15.61 25.98
N ASN A 322 -22.58 -16.57 25.65
CA ASN A 322 -23.56 -17.13 26.56
C ASN A 322 -23.62 -18.63 26.34
N TRP A 323 -23.97 -19.35 27.39
CA TRP A 323 -24.25 -20.77 27.35
C TRP A 323 -25.29 -21.06 28.43
N PHE A 324 -26.16 -22.01 28.15
CA PHE A 324 -27.20 -22.43 29.06
C PHE A 324 -27.28 -23.95 29.00
N ILE A 325 -27.28 -24.59 30.16
CA ILE A 325 -27.42 -26.04 30.31
C ILE A 325 -28.51 -26.26 31.35
N ARG A 326 -29.36 -27.25 31.09
CA ARG A 326 -30.46 -27.63 31.96
C ARG A 326 -29.96 -27.88 33.39
N GLN A 327 -30.69 -27.38 34.39
CA GLN A 327 -30.21 -27.30 35.78
C GLN A 327 -30.02 -28.66 36.47
N ASP A 328 -30.67 -29.71 35.96
CA ASP A 328 -30.57 -31.09 36.44
C ASP A 328 -29.30 -31.82 35.97
N LEU A 329 -28.49 -31.20 35.11
CA LEU A 329 -27.30 -31.80 34.52
C LEU A 329 -26.01 -31.15 35.03
N ASP A 330 -24.95 -31.96 35.12
CA ASP A 330 -23.61 -31.45 35.39
C ASP A 330 -23.07 -30.71 34.16
N GLN A 331 -22.94 -29.40 34.31
CA GLN A 331 -22.44 -28.49 33.28
C GLN A 331 -21.05 -28.88 32.78
N THR A 332 -20.20 -29.40 33.66
CA THR A 332 -18.83 -29.84 33.35
C THR A 332 -18.87 -31.01 32.37
N VAL A 333 -19.72 -32.00 32.63
CA VAL A 333 -19.87 -33.21 31.81
C VAL A 333 -20.42 -32.85 30.43
N VAL A 334 -21.43 -32.00 30.38
CA VAL A 334 -22.04 -31.57 29.10
C VAL A 334 -21.06 -30.74 28.27
N LEU A 335 -20.34 -29.78 28.88
CA LEU A 335 -19.31 -29.01 28.17
C LEU A 335 -18.14 -29.89 27.72
N GLN A 336 -17.76 -30.89 28.51
CA GLN A 336 -16.71 -31.84 28.16
C GLN A 336 -17.12 -32.70 26.94
N ALA A 337 -18.35 -33.20 26.92
CA ALA A 337 -18.89 -33.91 25.76
C ALA A 337 -18.97 -33.01 24.53
N THR A 338 -19.47 -31.78 24.70
CA THR A 338 -19.60 -30.81 23.61
C THR A 338 -18.24 -30.48 23.00
N ALA A 339 -17.23 -30.20 23.83
CA ALA A 339 -15.88 -29.91 23.38
C ALA A 339 -15.23 -31.12 22.67
N ALA A 340 -15.42 -32.34 23.17
CA ALA A 340 -14.87 -33.54 22.56
C ALA A 340 -15.47 -33.82 21.17
N ILE A 341 -16.76 -33.51 20.96
CA ILE A 341 -17.42 -33.61 19.65
C ILE A 341 -16.89 -32.52 18.72
N GLU A 342 -16.90 -31.26 19.16
CA GLU A 342 -16.50 -30.10 18.35
C GLU A 342 -15.01 -30.11 18.00
N GLN A 343 -14.15 -30.77 18.80
CA GLN A 343 -12.71 -30.93 18.49
C GLN A 343 -12.45 -31.72 17.21
N GLN A 344 -13.42 -32.51 16.72
CA GLN A 344 -13.32 -33.22 15.45
C GLN A 344 -13.68 -32.35 14.22
N SER A 345 -14.13 -31.11 14.43
CA SER A 345 -14.55 -30.20 13.37
C SER A 345 -13.55 -29.05 13.16
N ASN A 346 -13.30 -28.74 11.88
CA ASN A 346 -12.51 -27.58 11.48
C ASN A 346 -13.35 -26.29 11.40
N HIS A 347 -14.63 -26.33 11.76
CA HIS A 347 -15.51 -25.17 11.69
C HIS A 347 -15.11 -24.10 12.72
N PRO A 348 -15.07 -22.80 12.38
CA PRO A 348 -14.68 -21.74 13.32
C PRO A 348 -15.53 -21.68 14.61
N LEU A 349 -16.83 -22.01 14.51
CA LEU A 349 -17.70 -22.11 15.70
C LEU A 349 -17.30 -23.26 16.62
N ALA A 350 -16.91 -24.41 16.05
CA ALA A 350 -16.44 -25.57 16.80
C ALA A 350 -15.18 -25.24 17.60
N GLN A 351 -14.21 -24.61 16.92
CA GLN A 351 -12.97 -24.15 17.55
C GLN A 351 -13.22 -23.16 18.69
N ALA A 352 -14.22 -22.29 18.56
CA ALA A 352 -14.63 -21.35 19.61
C ALA A 352 -15.20 -22.06 20.84
N VAL A 353 -16.01 -23.11 20.65
CA VAL A 353 -16.52 -23.95 21.76
C VAL A 353 -15.38 -24.70 22.45
N VAL A 354 -14.45 -25.29 21.69
CA VAL A 354 -13.27 -25.98 22.24
C VAL A 354 -12.38 -25.02 23.02
N THR A 355 -12.17 -23.81 22.51
CA THR A 355 -11.39 -22.76 23.19
C THR A 355 -12.06 -22.37 24.50
N PHE A 356 -13.38 -22.15 24.48
CA PHE A 356 -14.17 -21.83 25.67
C PHE A 356 -14.08 -22.93 26.74
N ALA A 357 -14.14 -24.21 26.36
CA ALA A 357 -13.99 -25.33 27.29
C ALA A 357 -12.59 -25.35 27.95
N LYS A 358 -11.54 -25.04 27.18
CA LYS A 358 -10.16 -24.92 27.71
C LYS A 358 -10.01 -23.75 28.68
N GLU A 359 -10.59 -22.59 28.37
CA GLU A 359 -10.62 -21.41 29.26
C GLU A 359 -11.38 -21.70 30.56
N LYS A 360 -12.38 -22.58 30.52
CA LYS A 360 -13.11 -23.08 31.70
C LYS A 360 -12.40 -24.22 32.44
N HIS A 361 -11.17 -24.57 32.04
CA HIS A 361 -10.38 -25.65 32.62
C HIS A 361 -11.10 -27.02 32.59
N ILE A 362 -11.90 -27.27 31.56
CA ILE A 362 -12.57 -28.57 31.37
C ILE A 362 -11.53 -29.61 30.90
N PRO A 363 -11.43 -30.80 31.53
CA PRO A 363 -10.44 -31.81 31.16
C PRO A 363 -10.64 -32.39 29.76
N ASP A 364 -9.56 -32.50 28.98
CA ASP A 364 -9.57 -32.99 27.59
C ASP A 364 -9.46 -34.54 27.52
N SER A 365 -10.13 -35.26 28.42
CA SER A 365 -9.99 -36.72 28.59
C SER A 365 -11.08 -37.56 27.93
N LEU A 366 -12.10 -36.92 27.39
CA LEU A 366 -13.29 -37.59 26.89
C LEU A 366 -13.15 -37.93 25.41
N LYS A 367 -13.44 -39.18 25.04
CA LYS A 367 -13.47 -39.63 23.64
C LYS A 367 -14.89 -40.02 23.24
N MET A 368 -15.23 -39.74 21.99
CA MET A 368 -16.47 -40.19 21.36
C MET A 368 -16.20 -41.46 20.55
N ASP A 369 -17.16 -42.38 20.50
CA ASP A 369 -17.03 -43.63 19.75
C ASP A 369 -17.12 -43.38 18.25
N LEU A 370 -17.99 -42.45 17.85
CA LEU A 370 -18.18 -42.00 16.47
C LEU A 370 -18.56 -40.51 16.47
N VAL A 371 -18.03 -39.75 15.52
CA VAL A 371 -18.47 -38.38 15.20
C VAL A 371 -18.72 -38.28 13.70
N GLU A 372 -19.86 -37.74 13.32
CA GLU A 372 -20.32 -37.56 11.94
C GLU A 372 -20.69 -36.09 11.72
N ASP A 373 -20.21 -35.51 10.61
CA ASP A 373 -20.63 -34.18 10.16
C ASP A 373 -21.92 -34.29 9.33
N VAL A 374 -22.99 -33.73 9.87
CA VAL A 374 -24.28 -33.61 9.18
C VAL A 374 -24.29 -32.28 8.44
N THR A 375 -23.79 -32.32 7.20
CA THR A 375 -23.53 -31.13 6.38
C THR A 375 -24.72 -30.16 6.37
N GLY A 376 -24.45 -28.92 6.75
CA GLY A 376 -25.44 -27.84 6.78
C GLY A 376 -26.23 -27.72 8.08
N PHE A 377 -26.18 -28.72 8.96
CA PHE A 377 -26.90 -28.74 10.24
C PHE A 377 -25.99 -28.70 11.46
N GLY A 378 -24.98 -29.59 11.55
CA GLY A 378 -24.11 -29.71 12.72
C GLY A 378 -23.36 -31.03 12.82
N LEU A 379 -22.98 -31.43 14.02
CA LEU A 379 -22.29 -32.68 14.32
C LEU A 379 -23.21 -33.65 15.08
N ARG A 380 -23.10 -34.93 14.77
CA ARG A 380 -23.70 -36.02 15.54
C ARG A 380 -22.60 -36.91 16.10
N ALA A 381 -22.74 -37.36 17.33
CA ALA A 381 -21.79 -38.26 17.96
C ALA A 381 -22.48 -39.36 18.75
N ILE A 382 -21.78 -40.48 18.94
CA ILE A 382 -22.24 -41.61 19.75
C ILE A 382 -21.21 -41.85 20.85
N ARG A 383 -21.70 -42.06 22.06
CA ARG A 383 -20.89 -42.50 23.20
C ARG A 383 -21.74 -43.34 24.15
N ASP A 384 -21.23 -44.49 24.58
CA ASP A 384 -21.89 -45.34 25.59
C ASP A 384 -23.35 -45.70 25.17
N ASN A 385 -23.57 -45.91 23.86
CA ASN A 385 -24.89 -46.11 23.24
C ASN A 385 -25.87 -44.91 23.31
N GLU A 386 -25.41 -43.74 23.78
CA GLU A 386 -26.16 -42.48 23.77
C GLU A 386 -25.82 -41.63 22.54
N VAL A 387 -26.82 -41.02 21.93
CA VAL A 387 -26.66 -40.13 20.76
C VAL A 387 -26.60 -38.69 21.23
N TRP A 388 -25.59 -37.97 20.76
CA TRP A 388 -25.40 -36.54 20.97
C TRP A 388 -25.48 -35.80 19.65
N SER A 389 -26.16 -34.65 19.64
CA SER A 389 -26.23 -33.79 18.45
C SER A 389 -25.93 -32.35 18.85
N ILE A 390 -25.07 -31.68 18.08
CA ILE A 390 -24.75 -30.25 18.24
C ILE A 390 -24.99 -29.55 16.91
N GLY A 391 -25.86 -28.55 16.87
CA GLY A 391 -26.16 -27.91 15.59
C GLY A 391 -27.09 -26.71 15.66
N LYS A 392 -27.51 -26.25 14.48
CA LYS A 392 -28.43 -25.12 14.33
C LYS A 392 -29.82 -25.44 14.89
N PRO A 393 -30.56 -24.47 15.47
CA PRO A 393 -31.90 -24.69 16.00
C PRO A 393 -32.87 -25.35 15.01
N ASP A 394 -32.76 -25.01 13.73
CA ASP A 394 -33.62 -25.53 12.65
C ASP A 394 -33.48 -27.05 12.42
N TRP A 395 -32.44 -27.69 12.97
CA TRP A 395 -32.26 -29.13 12.88
C TRP A 395 -33.13 -29.92 13.88
N PHE A 396 -33.53 -29.27 14.97
CA PHE A 396 -34.19 -29.91 16.10
C PHE A 396 -35.69 -29.75 16.02
N ASP A 397 -36.44 -30.74 16.51
CA ASP A 397 -37.89 -30.60 16.65
C ASP A 397 -38.19 -29.53 17.70
N ARG A 398 -38.88 -28.48 17.27
CA ARG A 398 -39.23 -27.33 18.12
C ARG A 398 -40.05 -27.72 19.35
N ASN A 399 -40.79 -28.83 19.28
CA ASN A 399 -41.58 -29.35 20.42
C ASN A 399 -40.70 -29.98 21.52
N MET A 400 -39.46 -30.35 21.19
CA MET A 400 -38.49 -30.92 22.13
C MET A 400 -37.60 -29.86 22.79
N ILE A 401 -37.79 -28.59 22.43
CA ILE A 401 -37.08 -27.45 23.01
C ILE A 401 -37.96 -26.84 24.10
N ALA A 402 -37.43 -26.72 25.32
CA ALA A 402 -38.13 -26.08 26.42
C ALA A 402 -38.47 -24.60 26.09
N GLN A 403 -39.63 -24.12 26.58
CA GLN A 403 -40.16 -22.80 26.23
C GLN A 403 -39.22 -21.65 26.64
N ASP A 404 -38.56 -21.78 27.79
CA ASP A 404 -37.55 -20.83 28.28
C ASP A 404 -36.31 -20.78 27.36
N MET A 405 -35.87 -21.92 26.84
CA MET A 405 -34.81 -21.98 25.84
C MET A 405 -35.25 -21.36 24.51
N LEU A 406 -36.49 -21.55 24.07
CA LEU A 406 -37.02 -20.90 22.86
C LEU A 406 -36.99 -19.37 22.99
N GLU A 407 -37.38 -18.83 24.14
CA GLU A 407 -37.29 -17.39 24.43
C GLU A 407 -35.84 -16.89 24.44
N GLN A 408 -34.91 -17.66 25.03
CA GLN A 408 -33.48 -17.34 24.99
C GLN A 408 -32.91 -17.36 23.58
N ILE A 409 -33.25 -18.37 22.75
CA ILE A 409 -32.81 -18.45 21.36
C ILE A 409 -33.24 -17.20 20.60
N GLU A 410 -34.50 -16.77 20.76
CA GLU A 410 -35.03 -15.59 20.08
C GLU A 410 -34.33 -14.30 20.55
N GLN A 411 -34.11 -14.16 21.86
CA GLN A 411 -33.40 -13.01 22.42
C GLN A 411 -31.94 -12.95 21.95
N LEU A 412 -31.20 -14.06 22.07
CA LEU A 412 -29.79 -14.12 21.69
C LEU A 412 -29.61 -13.91 20.17
N SER A 413 -30.55 -14.41 19.36
CA SER A 413 -30.56 -14.16 17.92
C SER A 413 -30.82 -12.68 17.60
N LYS A 414 -31.71 -11.99 18.33
CA LYS A 414 -31.92 -10.53 18.22
C LYS A 414 -30.69 -9.72 18.62
N GLU A 415 -29.85 -10.26 19.50
CA GLU A 415 -28.55 -9.69 19.86
C GLU A 415 -27.43 -10.01 18.84
N GLY A 416 -27.78 -10.62 17.71
CA GLY A 416 -26.85 -10.94 16.62
C GLY A 416 -25.91 -12.10 16.93
N LYS A 417 -26.28 -12.96 17.87
CA LYS A 417 -25.50 -14.15 18.25
C LYS A 417 -25.94 -15.35 17.42
N THR A 418 -24.98 -16.18 17.04
CA THR A 418 -25.24 -17.49 16.46
C THR A 418 -25.48 -18.48 17.59
N VAL A 419 -26.68 -19.06 17.65
CA VAL A 419 -27.03 -20.06 18.67
C VAL A 419 -26.84 -21.46 18.09
N VAL A 420 -26.21 -22.35 18.86
CA VAL A 420 -26.15 -23.79 18.61
C VAL A 420 -26.79 -24.52 19.79
N LEU A 421 -27.56 -25.57 19.51
CA LEU A 421 -28.21 -26.40 20.52
C LEU A 421 -27.41 -27.67 20.76
N ILE A 422 -27.54 -28.21 21.98
CA ILE A 422 -26.95 -29.48 22.41
C ILE A 422 -28.11 -30.42 22.76
N GLU A 423 -28.17 -31.56 22.09
CA GLU A 423 -29.14 -32.62 22.32
C GLU A 423 -28.45 -33.87 22.83
N LYS A 424 -29.09 -34.55 23.79
CA LYS A 424 -28.68 -35.85 24.29
C LYS A 424 -29.89 -36.79 24.31
N SER A 425 -29.79 -37.94 23.65
CA SER A 425 -30.82 -38.99 23.62
C SER A 425 -32.23 -38.43 23.33
N ILE A 426 -32.32 -37.54 22.33
CA ILE A 426 -33.57 -36.93 21.79
C ILE A 426 -34.07 -35.70 22.58
N GLU A 427 -33.47 -35.36 23.72
CA GLU A 427 -33.81 -34.13 24.47
C GLU A 427 -32.78 -33.03 24.25
N VAL A 428 -33.24 -31.80 23.99
CA VAL A 428 -32.37 -30.62 23.99
C VAL A 428 -32.02 -30.27 25.43
N ILE A 429 -30.73 -30.37 25.77
CA ILE A 429 -30.20 -30.22 27.12
C ILE A 429 -29.45 -28.91 27.35
N GLY A 430 -29.20 -28.14 26.29
CA GLY A 430 -28.57 -26.84 26.40
C GLY A 430 -28.40 -26.10 25.08
N LEU A 431 -27.85 -24.90 25.18
CA LEU A 431 -27.47 -24.06 24.04
C LEU A 431 -26.16 -23.33 24.33
N ILE A 432 -25.45 -22.98 23.26
CA ILE A 432 -24.28 -22.12 23.27
C ILE A 432 -24.51 -21.00 22.26
N ALA A 433 -24.28 -19.75 22.66
CA ALA A 433 -24.39 -18.59 21.80
C ALA A 433 -23.02 -17.97 21.56
N LEU A 434 -22.67 -17.87 20.28
CA LEU A 434 -21.40 -17.36 19.79
C LEU A 434 -21.60 -16.01 19.13
N LYS A 435 -20.64 -15.11 19.31
CA LYS A 435 -20.62 -13.82 18.63
C LYS A 435 -19.24 -13.55 18.07
N ASP A 436 -19.19 -13.06 16.83
CA ASP A 436 -17.97 -12.49 16.28
C ASP A 436 -17.82 -11.05 16.79
N GLN A 437 -16.71 -10.76 17.46
CA GLN A 437 -16.53 -9.49 18.15
C GLN A 437 -16.14 -8.39 17.16
N VAL A 438 -16.80 -7.24 17.27
CA VAL A 438 -16.39 -6.04 16.56
C VAL A 438 -15.07 -5.55 17.12
N ARG A 439 -14.15 -5.23 16.23
CA ARG A 439 -12.86 -4.63 16.57
C ARG A 439 -13.07 -3.22 17.13
N GLN A 440 -12.45 -2.89 18.26
CA GLN A 440 -12.58 -1.55 18.83
C GLN A 440 -12.00 -0.49 17.87
N GLU A 441 -10.91 -0.85 17.20
CA GLU A 441 -10.25 -0.04 16.18
C GLU A 441 -11.13 0.26 14.95
N THR A 442 -12.10 -0.60 14.63
CA THR A 442 -13.05 -0.40 13.54
C THR A 442 -13.96 0.80 13.79
N ILE A 443 -14.40 1.00 15.04
CA ILE A 443 -15.32 2.09 15.41
C ILE A 443 -14.64 3.45 15.16
N ASP A 444 -13.38 3.58 15.58
CA ASP A 444 -12.59 4.81 15.37
C ASP A 444 -12.35 5.07 13.87
N ALA A 445 -12.05 4.01 13.11
CA ALA A 445 -11.83 4.10 11.67
C ALA A 445 -13.10 4.57 10.94
N VAL A 446 -14.25 3.95 11.20
CA VAL A 446 -15.55 4.31 10.61
C VAL A 446 -15.93 5.75 10.97
N LYS A 447 -15.72 6.17 12.23
CA LYS A 447 -15.97 7.56 12.67
C LYS A 447 -15.12 8.56 11.89
N TYR A 448 -13.85 8.27 11.65
CA TYR A 448 -13.00 9.12 10.82
C TYR A 448 -13.47 9.16 9.36
N LEU A 449 -13.83 8.02 8.77
CA LEU A 449 -14.31 7.97 7.39
C LEU A 449 -15.55 8.84 7.19
N LYS A 450 -16.50 8.78 8.13
CA LYS A 450 -17.68 9.65 8.12
C LYS A 450 -17.33 11.12 8.23
N SER A 451 -16.44 11.51 9.15
CA SER A 451 -16.02 12.92 9.26
C SER A 451 -15.25 13.40 8.02
N ALA A 452 -14.63 12.48 7.28
CA ALA A 452 -14.00 12.73 5.99
C ALA A 452 -14.99 12.81 4.81
N GLY A 453 -16.30 12.67 5.05
CA GLY A 453 -17.36 12.73 4.05
C GLY A 453 -17.54 11.44 3.22
N ILE A 454 -17.03 10.31 3.72
CA ILE A 454 -17.06 9.03 3.03
C ILE A 454 -18.23 8.20 3.55
N TYR A 455 -19.09 7.75 2.63
CA TYR A 455 -20.23 6.89 2.95
C TYR A 455 -19.78 5.45 3.21
N THR A 456 -20.27 4.82 4.27
CA THR A 456 -19.82 3.48 4.69
C THR A 456 -20.95 2.46 4.60
N VAL A 457 -20.68 1.33 3.97
CA VAL A 457 -21.66 0.24 3.82
C VAL A 457 -21.03 -1.09 4.21
N MET A 458 -21.76 -1.91 4.97
CA MET A 458 -21.36 -3.29 5.26
C MET A 458 -22.03 -4.25 4.29
N LEU A 459 -21.26 -5.14 3.66
CA LEU A 459 -21.76 -6.22 2.81
C LEU A 459 -21.47 -7.55 3.51
N THR A 460 -22.50 -8.34 3.81
CA THR A 460 -22.30 -9.59 4.55
C THR A 460 -23.26 -10.70 4.08
N GLY A 461 -22.79 -11.95 4.17
CA GLY A 461 -23.60 -13.15 3.97
C GLY A 461 -24.49 -13.50 5.17
N ASP A 462 -24.28 -12.87 6.32
CA ASP A 462 -25.04 -13.11 7.54
C ASP A 462 -26.50 -12.66 7.43
N SER A 463 -27.31 -13.10 8.39
CA SER A 463 -28.71 -12.69 8.51
C SER A 463 -28.85 -11.17 8.73
N LYS A 464 -30.02 -10.63 8.37
CA LYS A 464 -30.36 -9.22 8.61
C LYS A 464 -30.27 -8.82 10.09
N GLY A 465 -30.63 -9.72 11.00
CA GLY A 465 -30.56 -9.46 12.44
C GLY A 465 -29.14 -9.21 12.90
N THR A 466 -28.23 -10.14 12.58
CA THR A 466 -26.80 -10.01 12.88
C THR A 466 -26.20 -8.75 12.25
N ALA A 467 -26.50 -8.50 10.97
CA ALA A 467 -26.00 -7.33 10.28
C ALA A 467 -26.48 -6.00 10.91
N ALA A 468 -27.73 -5.91 11.35
CA ALA A 468 -28.26 -4.71 12.00
C ALA A 468 -27.56 -4.42 13.35
N VAL A 469 -27.25 -5.45 14.12
CA VAL A 469 -26.50 -5.31 15.39
C VAL A 469 -25.08 -4.81 15.13
N ILE A 470 -24.36 -5.44 14.20
CA ILE A 470 -22.99 -5.03 13.85
C ILE A 470 -22.98 -3.62 13.26
N GLN A 471 -23.98 -3.24 12.45
CA GLN A 471 -24.12 -1.88 11.94
C GLN A 471 -24.21 -0.87 13.09
N LYS A 472 -25.03 -1.16 14.10
CA LYS A 472 -25.22 -0.28 15.27
C LYS A 472 -23.94 -0.15 16.11
N GLU A 473 -23.19 -1.24 16.27
CA GLU A 473 -21.94 -1.29 17.04
C GLU A 473 -20.78 -0.59 16.32
N THR A 474 -20.61 -0.85 15.02
CA THR A 474 -19.54 -0.25 14.19
C THR A 474 -19.84 1.19 13.79
N GLY A 475 -21.13 1.54 13.73
CA GLY A 475 -21.60 2.84 13.29
C GLY A 475 -21.57 3.04 11.77
N VAL A 476 -21.46 1.99 10.94
CA VAL A 476 -21.54 2.12 9.47
C VAL A 476 -22.91 2.68 9.02
N ASP A 477 -22.96 3.42 7.90
CA ASP A 477 -24.20 4.11 7.48
C ASP A 477 -25.31 3.15 7.09
N THR A 478 -24.99 2.08 6.36
CA THR A 478 -25.97 1.08 5.92
C THR A 478 -25.36 -0.32 5.86
N PHE A 479 -26.19 -1.33 5.70
CA PHE A 479 -25.75 -2.70 5.44
C PHE A 479 -26.58 -3.38 4.36
N LYS A 480 -25.99 -4.38 3.73
CA LYS A 480 -26.66 -5.39 2.92
C LYS A 480 -26.31 -6.76 3.49
N ALA A 481 -27.32 -7.47 3.96
CA ALA A 481 -27.22 -8.80 4.53
C ALA A 481 -27.57 -9.88 3.48
N GLU A 482 -27.34 -11.15 3.82
CA GLU A 482 -27.66 -12.32 2.99
C GLU A 482 -27.03 -12.24 1.58
N CYS A 483 -25.83 -11.65 1.50
CA CYS A 483 -25.11 -11.46 0.24
C CYS A 483 -24.34 -12.71 -0.18
N LEU A 484 -24.74 -13.32 -1.30
CA LEU A 484 -23.86 -14.21 -2.06
C LEU A 484 -22.77 -13.40 -2.80
N PRO A 485 -21.65 -14.02 -3.25
CA PRO A 485 -20.58 -13.31 -3.94
C PRO A 485 -21.04 -12.47 -5.14
N GLY A 486 -21.95 -13.00 -5.97
CA GLY A 486 -22.53 -12.26 -7.10
C GLY A 486 -23.39 -11.05 -6.68
N VAL A 487 -24.03 -11.12 -5.51
CA VAL A 487 -24.80 -10.01 -4.95
C VAL A 487 -23.86 -8.89 -4.48
N LYS A 488 -22.72 -9.24 -3.85
CA LYS A 488 -21.69 -8.26 -3.46
C LYS A 488 -21.19 -7.46 -4.67
N VAL A 489 -20.90 -8.14 -5.78
CA VAL A 489 -20.47 -7.50 -7.04
C VAL A 489 -21.52 -6.54 -7.59
N ASN A 490 -22.79 -6.94 -7.62
CA ASN A 490 -23.87 -6.08 -8.09
C ASN A 490 -24.07 -4.85 -7.20
N GLU A 491 -23.94 -5.01 -5.88
CA GLU A 491 -24.03 -3.88 -4.96
C GLU A 491 -22.86 -2.92 -5.14
N MET A 492 -21.64 -3.44 -5.35
CA MET A 492 -20.47 -2.63 -5.71
C MET A 492 -20.69 -1.81 -6.99
N LYS A 493 -21.32 -2.39 -8.02
CA LYS A 493 -21.68 -1.66 -9.25
C LYS A 493 -22.66 -0.52 -8.98
N LYS A 494 -23.72 -0.75 -8.20
CA LYS A 494 -24.68 0.31 -7.81
C LYS A 494 -24.01 1.43 -7.02
N LEU A 495 -23.11 1.08 -6.10
CA LEU A 495 -22.35 2.08 -5.34
C LEU A 495 -21.46 2.89 -6.28
N LYS A 496 -20.79 2.24 -7.24
CA LYS A 496 -19.96 2.91 -8.25
C LYS A 496 -20.77 3.84 -9.15
N GLU A 497 -21.96 3.43 -9.58
CA GLU A 497 -22.89 4.28 -10.34
C GLU A 497 -23.33 5.51 -9.54
N LYS A 498 -23.65 5.32 -8.25
CA LYS A 498 -24.16 6.40 -7.38
C LYS A 498 -23.06 7.38 -6.94
N TYR A 499 -21.88 6.87 -6.60
CA TYR A 499 -20.82 7.65 -5.96
C TYR A 499 -19.59 7.92 -6.85
N GLY A 500 -19.51 7.27 -8.02
CA GLY A 500 -18.40 7.36 -8.97
C GLY A 500 -17.18 6.52 -8.55
N SER A 501 -16.55 6.87 -7.43
CA SER A 501 -15.35 6.19 -6.93
C SER A 501 -15.61 5.52 -5.58
N VAL A 502 -15.42 4.20 -5.54
CA VAL A 502 -15.76 3.36 -4.39
C VAL A 502 -14.62 2.42 -4.03
N ALA A 503 -14.42 2.17 -2.75
CA ALA A 503 -13.47 1.16 -2.29
C ALA A 503 -14.22 -0.04 -1.70
N MET A 504 -13.62 -1.23 -1.80
CA MET A 504 -14.07 -2.44 -1.11
C MET A 504 -12.96 -2.90 -0.18
N VAL A 505 -13.30 -3.26 1.05
CA VAL A 505 -12.37 -3.82 2.04
C VAL A 505 -12.82 -5.23 2.38
N GLY A 506 -11.92 -6.20 2.28
CA GLY A 506 -12.22 -7.59 2.59
C GLY A 506 -10.97 -8.42 2.86
N ASP A 507 -11.15 -9.64 3.33
CA ASP A 507 -10.07 -10.58 3.69
C ASP A 507 -10.23 -11.93 2.96
N GLY A 508 -11.41 -12.25 2.43
CA GLY A 508 -11.73 -13.58 1.92
C GLY A 508 -11.61 -13.78 0.41
N ILE A 509 -11.52 -15.07 0.02
CA ILE A 509 -11.69 -15.54 -1.37
C ILE A 509 -13.03 -15.06 -1.94
N ASN A 510 -14.07 -15.03 -1.10
CA ASN A 510 -15.42 -14.61 -1.45
C ASN A 510 -15.52 -13.13 -1.84
N ASP A 511 -14.53 -12.31 -1.45
CA ASP A 511 -14.51 -10.87 -1.70
C ASP A 511 -13.65 -10.48 -2.90
N ALA A 512 -12.80 -11.37 -3.41
CA ALA A 512 -11.95 -11.09 -4.56
C ALA A 512 -12.73 -10.53 -5.77
N PRO A 513 -13.90 -11.08 -6.17
CA PRO A 513 -14.68 -10.48 -7.25
C PRO A 513 -15.20 -9.05 -6.94
N ALA A 514 -15.54 -8.78 -5.68
CA ALA A 514 -16.01 -7.47 -5.24
C ALA A 514 -14.86 -6.46 -5.15
N LEU A 515 -13.69 -6.89 -4.68
CA LEU A 515 -12.44 -6.13 -4.67
C LEU A 515 -12.06 -5.69 -6.09
N ALA A 516 -12.08 -6.61 -7.06
CA ALA A 516 -11.78 -6.32 -8.47
C ALA A 516 -12.78 -5.35 -9.12
N THR A 517 -14.01 -5.28 -8.62
CA THR A 517 -15.04 -4.38 -9.17
C THR A 517 -14.90 -2.94 -8.66
N ALA A 518 -14.27 -2.77 -7.50
CA ALA A 518 -14.06 -1.48 -6.85
C ALA A 518 -13.15 -0.56 -7.68
N THR A 519 -13.16 0.74 -7.37
CA THR A 519 -12.13 1.67 -7.87
C THR A 519 -10.81 1.47 -7.13
N VAL A 520 -10.89 1.07 -5.85
CA VAL A 520 -9.77 0.65 -5.02
C VAL A 520 -10.17 -0.59 -4.21
N GLY A 521 -9.53 -1.72 -4.46
CA GLY A 521 -9.64 -2.92 -3.62
C GLY A 521 -8.65 -2.88 -2.46
N VAL A 522 -9.12 -3.08 -1.22
CA VAL A 522 -8.27 -3.12 -0.02
C VAL A 522 -8.37 -4.50 0.62
N ALA A 523 -7.26 -5.23 0.68
CA ALA A 523 -7.18 -6.50 1.38
C ALA A 523 -6.65 -6.33 2.80
N MET A 524 -7.21 -7.10 3.73
CA MET A 524 -6.65 -7.31 5.05
C MET A 524 -5.47 -8.30 4.96
N GLY A 525 -4.38 -8.05 5.69
CA GLY A 525 -3.09 -8.74 5.50
C GLY A 525 -3.05 -10.22 5.88
N ALA A 526 -4.01 -10.73 6.66
CA ALA A 526 -4.20 -12.17 6.86
C ALA A 526 -5.21 -12.77 5.87
N GLY A 527 -5.61 -12.01 4.86
CA GLY A 527 -6.55 -12.45 3.85
C GLY A 527 -5.98 -13.57 2.98
N SER A 528 -6.87 -14.29 2.31
CA SER A 528 -6.49 -15.37 1.40
C SER A 528 -5.52 -14.89 0.31
N ASP A 529 -4.65 -15.77 -0.19
CA ASP A 529 -3.69 -15.42 -1.25
C ASP A 529 -4.36 -14.75 -2.47
N ILE A 530 -5.58 -15.18 -2.80
CA ILE A 530 -6.40 -14.61 -3.88
C ILE A 530 -6.80 -13.15 -3.59
N ALA A 531 -7.15 -12.84 -2.34
CA ALA A 531 -7.49 -11.48 -1.94
C ALA A 531 -6.26 -10.55 -2.00
N LEU A 532 -5.10 -11.05 -1.58
CA LEU A 532 -3.82 -10.31 -1.69
C LEU A 532 -3.43 -10.06 -3.15
N GLU A 533 -3.65 -11.03 -4.06
CA GLU A 533 -3.41 -10.86 -5.50
C GLU A 533 -4.39 -9.89 -6.15
N THR A 534 -5.64 -9.85 -5.69
CA THR A 534 -6.69 -9.04 -6.32
C THR A 534 -6.73 -7.60 -5.80
N ALA A 535 -6.32 -7.36 -4.55
CA ALA A 535 -6.40 -6.03 -3.96
C ALA A 535 -5.35 -5.07 -4.52
N ASP A 536 -5.70 -3.79 -4.55
CA ASP A 536 -4.84 -2.68 -4.95
C ASP A 536 -3.96 -2.18 -3.80
N ILE A 537 -4.47 -2.37 -2.57
CA ILE A 537 -3.87 -1.95 -1.31
C ILE A 537 -3.96 -3.10 -0.31
N VAL A 538 -2.89 -3.34 0.43
CA VAL A 538 -2.87 -4.35 1.50
C VAL A 538 -2.59 -3.69 2.84
N LEU A 539 -3.44 -3.98 3.84
CA LEU A 539 -3.29 -3.50 5.22
C LEU A 539 -2.69 -4.61 6.09
N VAL A 540 -1.46 -4.42 6.54
CA VAL A 540 -0.75 -5.43 7.34
C VAL A 540 -1.45 -5.64 8.71
N LYS A 541 -1.44 -6.88 9.23
CA LYS A 541 -2.04 -7.31 10.52
C LYS A 541 -3.55 -7.08 10.71
N ASN A 542 -4.31 -6.85 9.64
CA ASN A 542 -5.76 -6.64 9.70
C ASN A 542 -6.17 -5.39 10.53
N ASP A 543 -5.34 -4.35 10.58
CA ASP A 543 -5.68 -3.12 11.30
C ASP A 543 -6.48 -2.16 10.40
N LEU A 544 -7.77 -2.05 10.66
CA LEU A 544 -8.66 -1.18 9.88
C LEU A 544 -8.33 0.31 10.07
N LYS A 545 -7.65 0.75 11.14
CA LYS A 545 -7.20 2.15 11.28
C LYS A 545 -6.29 2.57 10.14
N LYS A 546 -5.56 1.61 9.55
CA LYS A 546 -4.67 1.85 8.42
C LYS A 546 -5.41 2.34 7.18
N ILE A 547 -6.69 2.04 7.01
CA ILE A 547 -7.47 2.63 5.90
C ILE A 547 -7.63 4.14 6.06
N ALA A 548 -7.87 4.60 7.29
CA ALA A 548 -7.97 6.02 7.61
C ALA A 548 -6.63 6.72 7.37
N GLU A 549 -5.52 6.10 7.77
CA GLU A 549 -4.16 6.58 7.51
C GLU A 549 -3.86 6.64 6.00
N ALA A 550 -4.21 5.60 5.23
CA ALA A 550 -4.04 5.56 3.78
C ALA A 550 -4.77 6.71 3.08
N ILE A 551 -6.02 6.98 3.48
CA ILE A 551 -6.80 8.09 2.95
C ILE A 551 -6.19 9.45 3.35
N ARG A 552 -5.69 9.61 4.57
CA ARG A 552 -4.98 10.83 5.00
C ARG A 552 -3.73 11.05 4.14
N LEU A 553 -2.96 10.00 3.93
CA LEU A 553 -1.73 10.04 3.15
C LEU A 553 -2.01 10.40 1.69
N SER A 554 -3.02 9.77 1.09
CA SER A 554 -3.50 10.08 -0.27
C SER A 554 -3.97 11.53 -0.42
N LYS A 555 -4.74 12.06 0.55
CA LYS A 555 -5.18 13.46 0.58
C LYS A 555 -3.99 14.43 0.72
N LYS A 556 -3.02 14.11 1.60
CA LYS A 556 -1.82 14.91 1.83
C LYS A 556 -0.93 14.94 0.58
N MET A 557 -0.74 13.80 -0.08
CA MET A 557 -0.03 13.70 -1.36
C MET A 557 -0.70 14.57 -2.42
N ASN A 558 -2.01 14.43 -2.62
CA ASN A 558 -2.75 15.23 -3.61
C ASN A 558 -2.67 16.74 -3.34
N ARG A 559 -2.68 17.15 -2.07
CA ARG A 559 -2.48 18.57 -1.71
C ARG A 559 -1.09 19.05 -2.11
N ILE A 560 -0.03 18.27 -1.85
CA ILE A 560 1.35 18.62 -2.24
C ILE A 560 1.50 18.69 -3.76
N VAL A 561 0.94 17.71 -4.49
CA VAL A 561 0.94 17.72 -5.95
C VAL A 561 0.25 18.97 -6.50
N LYS A 562 -0.94 19.33 -5.99
CA LYS A 562 -1.64 20.57 -6.40
C LYS A 562 -0.83 21.83 -6.09
N GLN A 563 -0.18 21.89 -4.92
CA GLN A 563 0.70 23.00 -4.56
C GLN A 563 1.86 23.12 -5.55
N ASN A 564 2.51 22.00 -5.88
CA ASN A 564 3.60 21.94 -6.84
C ASN A 564 3.16 22.40 -8.22
N ILE A 565 2.01 21.92 -8.73
CA ILE A 565 1.46 22.34 -10.03
C ILE A 565 1.20 23.85 -10.04
N VAL A 566 0.51 24.40 -9.03
CA VAL A 566 0.21 25.82 -8.95
C VAL A 566 1.48 26.66 -8.87
N PHE A 567 2.46 26.23 -8.06
CA PHE A 567 3.75 26.88 -7.94
C PHE A 567 4.52 26.87 -9.27
N SER A 568 4.62 25.72 -9.94
CA SER A 568 5.30 25.59 -11.23
C SER A 568 4.70 26.50 -12.30
N ILE A 569 3.37 26.53 -12.41
CA ILE A 569 2.67 27.41 -13.37
C ILE A 569 2.90 28.88 -13.02
N ALA A 570 2.87 29.26 -11.74
CA ALA A 570 3.11 30.63 -11.31
C ALA A 570 4.54 31.09 -11.62
N VAL A 571 5.55 30.23 -11.40
CA VAL A 571 6.94 30.53 -11.75
C VAL A 571 7.11 30.67 -13.26
N ILE A 572 6.55 29.76 -14.06
CA ILE A 572 6.60 29.85 -15.53
C ILE A 572 5.98 31.16 -16.01
N ALA A 573 4.78 31.50 -15.52
CA ALA A 573 4.10 32.75 -15.88
C ALA A 573 4.93 33.98 -15.50
N LEU A 574 5.54 33.98 -14.31
CA LEU A 574 6.42 35.05 -13.86
C LEU A 574 7.66 35.20 -14.76
N LEU A 575 8.37 34.11 -15.05
CA LEU A 575 9.59 34.15 -15.85
C LEU A 575 9.31 34.56 -17.30
N ILE A 576 8.24 34.03 -17.91
CA ILE A 576 7.82 34.43 -19.26
C ILE A 576 7.49 35.94 -19.28
N THR A 577 6.72 36.41 -18.30
CA THR A 577 6.35 37.84 -18.22
C THR A 577 7.59 38.72 -18.05
N SER A 578 8.51 38.35 -17.16
CA SER A 578 9.77 39.08 -16.96
C SER A 578 10.66 39.10 -18.21
N ASN A 579 10.68 38.03 -19.00
CA ASN A 579 11.40 38.00 -20.29
C ASN A 579 10.82 39.00 -21.29
N PHE A 580 9.49 39.13 -21.37
CA PHE A 580 8.85 40.14 -22.24
C PHE A 580 9.16 41.58 -21.82
N PHE A 581 9.34 41.84 -20.52
CA PHE A 581 9.76 43.14 -20.00
C PHE A 581 11.28 43.37 -20.03
N GLN A 582 12.06 42.48 -20.66
CA GLN A 582 13.53 42.55 -20.74
C GLN A 582 14.23 42.57 -19.37
N ALA A 583 13.55 42.11 -18.31
CA ALA A 583 14.07 42.13 -16.95
C ALA A 583 14.79 40.83 -16.55
N LEU A 584 14.96 39.89 -17.49
CA LEU A 584 15.42 38.52 -17.20
C LEU A 584 16.47 38.02 -18.20
N ASP A 585 17.69 37.82 -17.72
CA ASP A 585 18.78 37.23 -18.49
C ASP A 585 18.76 35.71 -18.40
N LEU A 586 19.43 35.03 -19.35
CA LEU A 586 19.41 33.58 -19.49
C LEU A 586 19.84 32.85 -18.20
N PRO A 587 20.95 33.20 -17.51
CA PRO A 587 21.34 32.51 -16.28
C PRO A 587 20.31 32.65 -15.17
N LEU A 588 19.71 33.83 -15.00
CA LEU A 588 18.67 34.07 -14.00
C LEU A 588 17.38 33.30 -14.33
N GLY A 589 17.02 33.24 -15.62
CA GLY A 589 15.91 32.43 -16.10
C GLY A 589 16.10 30.94 -15.78
N VAL A 590 17.30 30.41 -15.99
CA VAL A 590 17.65 29.02 -15.65
C VAL A 590 17.60 28.78 -14.16
N ILE A 591 18.16 29.67 -13.34
CA ILE A 591 18.12 29.54 -11.87
C ILE A 591 16.66 29.51 -11.39
N GLY A 592 15.80 30.39 -11.91
CA GLY A 592 14.37 30.40 -11.59
C GLY A 592 13.68 29.10 -12.02
N HIS A 593 13.93 28.64 -13.24
CA HIS A 593 13.34 27.43 -13.81
C HIS A 593 13.79 26.17 -13.05
N GLU A 594 15.10 25.88 -13.02
CA GLU A 594 15.66 24.68 -12.37
C GLU A 594 15.52 24.73 -10.85
N GLY A 595 15.67 25.91 -10.25
CA GLY A 595 15.42 26.11 -8.83
C GLY A 595 13.98 25.75 -8.46
N SER A 596 13.00 26.10 -9.30
CA SER A 596 11.60 25.71 -9.07
C SER A 596 11.39 24.19 -9.16
N THR A 597 12.05 23.51 -10.09
CA THR A 597 12.03 22.04 -10.21
C THR A 597 12.56 21.39 -8.93
N VAL A 598 13.71 21.84 -8.42
CA VAL A 598 14.30 21.34 -7.17
C VAL A 598 13.36 21.58 -5.97
N LEU A 599 12.75 22.77 -5.86
CA LEU A 599 11.82 23.09 -4.78
C LEU A 599 10.58 22.18 -4.79
N VAL A 600 10.03 21.91 -5.97
CA VAL A 600 8.89 21.00 -6.16
C VAL A 600 9.25 19.58 -5.72
N ILE A 601 10.42 19.09 -6.12
CA ILE A 601 10.94 17.78 -5.73
C ILE A 601 11.07 17.70 -4.20
N LEU A 602 11.73 18.68 -3.58
CA LEU A 602 11.91 18.75 -2.12
C LEU A 602 10.57 18.82 -1.37
N ASN A 603 9.59 19.54 -1.90
CA ASN A 603 8.24 19.58 -1.30
C ASN A 603 7.56 18.22 -1.39
N GLY A 604 7.76 17.46 -2.48
CA GLY A 604 7.31 16.07 -2.61
C GLY A 604 7.92 15.14 -1.55
N LEU A 605 9.22 15.26 -1.29
CA LEU A 605 9.94 14.45 -0.28
C LEU A 605 9.46 14.64 1.15
N ARG A 606 8.73 15.71 1.46
CA ARG A 606 8.16 15.92 2.80
C ARG A 606 7.23 14.78 3.21
N LEU A 607 6.74 13.99 2.25
CA LEU A 607 5.93 12.80 2.50
C LEU A 607 6.72 11.61 3.07
N LEU A 608 8.06 11.58 2.99
CA LEU A 608 8.88 10.49 3.53
C LEU A 608 8.84 10.40 5.07
N LYS A 609 8.64 11.52 5.75
CA LYS A 609 8.61 11.63 7.22
C LYS A 609 7.20 11.91 7.79
N ALA A 610 6.19 11.87 6.92
CA ALA A 610 4.89 12.52 7.09
C ALA A 610 3.85 11.75 7.89
#